data_AF-A0A4Q5R1W8-F1
#
_entry.id   AF-A0A4Q5R1W8-F1
#
_cell.length_a   1.000
_cell.length_b   1.000
_cell.length_c   1.000
_cell.angle_alpha   90.00
_cell.angle_beta   90.00
_cell.angle_gamma   90.00
#
_symmetry.space_group_name_H-M   'P 1'
#
loop_
_entity.id
_entity.type
_entity.pdbx_description
1 polymer ?
#
loop_
_entity_poly.entity_id
_entity_poly.type
_entity_poly.pdbx_seq_one_letter_code
_entity_poly.pdbx_strand_id
1 'polypeptide(L)'
;LRFGAGVKGKVVEALSFGLPVVTTPVGAQGIAELPGLVPVHDDPVALAAALAVLLRDDERWMAQSAAQSDFATTRFSRAAMQNSALKSLT
;
A
#
# COMPACT_ATOMS: atom_id res chain seq x y z
N LEU A 1 -17.00 11.71 -6.13
CA LEU A 1 -16.15 12.05 -7.29
C LEU A 1 -16.64 11.22 -8.47
N ARG A 2 -17.06 11.85 -9.57
CA ARG A 2 -17.63 11.11 -10.71
C ARG A 2 -16.58 10.47 -11.61
N PHE A 3 -15.33 10.97 -11.64
CA PHE A 3 -14.17 10.29 -12.21
C PHE A 3 -12.88 10.75 -11.50
N GLY A 4 -11.91 9.84 -11.34
CA GLY A 4 -10.53 10.20 -10.94
C GLY A 4 -10.17 10.11 -9.46
N ALA A 5 -10.41 8.98 -8.79
CA ALA A 5 -9.70 8.73 -7.52
C ALA A 5 -8.28 8.17 -7.74
N GLY A 6 -7.99 7.63 -8.94
CA GLY A 6 -6.69 7.11 -9.36
C GLY A 6 -6.04 6.12 -8.38
N VAL A 7 -4.77 5.83 -8.63
CA VAL A 7 -3.87 5.21 -7.65
C VAL A 7 -3.47 6.26 -6.62
N LYS A 8 -3.44 5.90 -5.33
CA LYS A 8 -2.97 6.80 -4.27
C LYS A 8 -1.44 6.80 -4.29
N GLY A 9 -0.86 7.74 -5.04
CA GLY A 9 0.60 7.86 -5.18
C GLY A 9 1.34 7.93 -3.83
N LYS A 10 0.80 8.65 -2.84
CA LYS A 10 1.38 8.75 -1.48
C LYS A 10 1.41 7.41 -0.74
N VAL A 11 0.43 6.55 -0.97
CA VAL A 11 0.42 5.20 -0.39
C VAL A 11 1.56 4.42 -1.03
N VAL A 12 1.61 4.35 -2.37
CA VAL A 12 2.68 3.65 -3.10
C VAL A 12 4.08 4.17 -2.73
N GLU A 13 4.23 5.48 -2.57
CA GLU A 13 5.47 6.12 -2.14
C GLU A 13 5.91 5.62 -0.76
N ALA A 14 5.02 5.63 0.24
CA ALA A 14 5.31 5.09 1.57
C ALA A 14 5.74 3.62 1.53
N LEU A 15 5.01 2.78 0.76
CA LEU A 15 5.36 1.36 0.59
C LEU A 15 6.77 1.21 -0.01
N SER A 16 7.12 2.05 -1.00
CA SER A 16 8.41 2.00 -1.69
C SER A 16 9.60 2.40 -0.81
N PHE A 17 9.36 3.20 0.22
CA PHE A 17 10.36 3.54 1.24
C PHE A 17 10.35 2.59 2.44
N GLY A 18 9.55 1.52 2.40
CA GLY A 18 9.46 0.54 3.48
C GLY A 18 8.81 1.10 4.74
N LEU A 19 7.95 2.11 4.62
CA LEU A 19 7.17 2.63 5.74
C LEU A 19 5.88 1.82 5.88
N PRO A 20 5.69 1.04 6.98
CA PRO A 20 4.47 0.28 7.19
C PRO A 20 3.22 1.16 7.18
N VAL A 21 2.36 0.94 6.20
CA VAL A 21 1.09 1.66 6.07
C VAL A 21 -0.02 0.94 6.84
N VAL A 22 -0.85 1.70 7.56
CA VAL A 22 -2.21 1.34 7.98
C VAL A 22 -3.13 2.39 7.36
N THR A 23 -4.26 1.97 6.78
CA THR A 23 -5.10 2.92 6.04
C THR A 23 -6.59 2.63 6.18
N THR A 24 -7.41 3.50 5.59
CA THR A 24 -8.87 3.34 5.51
C THR A 24 -9.27 2.72 4.17
N PRO A 25 -10.51 2.22 4.02
CA PRO A 25 -10.98 1.77 2.71
C PRO A 25 -10.82 2.82 1.62
N VAL A 26 -10.99 4.10 1.95
CA VAL A 26 -10.77 5.23 1.03
C VAL A 26 -9.29 5.35 0.62
N GLY A 27 -8.36 5.18 1.55
CA GLY A 27 -6.92 5.22 1.26
C GLY A 27 -6.45 4.04 0.41
N ALA A 28 -7.12 2.88 0.51
CA ALA A 28 -6.81 1.69 -0.28
C ALA A 28 -7.37 1.69 -1.72
N GLN A 29 -8.33 2.57 -2.02
CA GLN A 29 -8.97 2.61 -3.34
C GLN A 29 -7.95 2.75 -4.49
N GLY A 30 -8.13 1.99 -5.57
CA GLY A 30 -7.27 2.06 -6.76
C GLY A 30 -6.00 1.22 -6.66
N ILE A 31 -5.81 0.45 -5.58
CA ILE A 31 -4.76 -0.57 -5.43
C ILE A 31 -5.44 -1.86 -4.97
N ALA A 32 -5.79 -2.74 -5.89
CA ALA A 32 -6.68 -3.88 -5.63
C ALA A 32 -6.11 -4.87 -4.59
N GLU A 33 -4.81 -5.05 -4.57
CA GLU A 33 -4.11 -6.00 -3.70
C GLU A 33 -3.79 -5.43 -2.32
N LEU A 34 -3.97 -4.12 -2.10
CA LEU A 34 -3.57 -3.46 -0.87
C LEU A 34 -4.26 -4.02 0.39
N PRO A 35 -5.56 -4.36 0.40
CA PRO A 35 -6.22 -4.94 1.57
C PRO A 35 -5.64 -6.30 2.03
N GLY A 36 -4.90 -7.00 1.15
CA GLY A 36 -4.18 -8.22 1.52
C GLY A 36 -2.76 -7.98 2.03
N LEU A 37 -2.27 -6.73 1.97
CA LEU A 37 -0.90 -6.34 2.26
C LEU A 37 -0.78 -5.43 3.49
N VAL A 38 -1.83 -4.66 3.79
CA VAL A 38 -1.83 -3.66 4.85
C VAL A 38 -3.12 -3.77 5.67
N PRO A 39 -3.11 -3.47 6.98
CA PRO A 39 -4.34 -3.34 7.75
C PRO A 39 -5.20 -2.20 7.21
N VAL A 40 -6.46 -2.51 6.90
CA VAL A 40 -7.45 -1.55 6.40
C VAL A 40 -8.64 -1.49 7.36
N HIS A 41 -8.84 -0.33 7.98
CA HIS A 41 -9.90 -0.13 8.97
C HIS A 41 -10.63 1.20 8.72
N ASP A 42 -11.96 1.16 8.79
CA ASP A 42 -12.80 2.38 8.76
C ASP A 42 -13.09 2.90 10.19
N ASP A 43 -13.00 2.02 11.18
CA ASP A 43 -13.13 2.37 12.59
C ASP A 43 -11.82 2.98 13.15
N PRO A 44 -11.88 4.18 13.77
CA PRO A 44 -10.69 4.82 14.33
C PRO A 44 -10.00 4.02 15.44
N VAL A 45 -10.74 3.24 16.24
CA VAL A 45 -10.16 2.46 17.34
C VAL A 45 -9.35 1.29 16.78
N ALA A 46 -9.89 0.56 15.81
CA ALA A 46 -9.20 -0.50 15.10
C ALA A 46 -7.95 0.01 14.35
N LEU A 47 -8.07 1.18 13.70
CA LEU A 47 -6.95 1.82 13.01
C LEU A 47 -5.83 2.19 13.98
N ALA A 48 -6.16 2.79 15.12
CA ALA A 48 -5.20 3.13 16.17
C ALA A 48 -4.55 1.88 16.79
N ALA A 49 -5.30 0.81 16.99
CA ALA A 49 -4.77 -0.45 17.51
C ALA A 49 -3.76 -1.08 16.54
N ALA A 50 -4.05 -1.10 15.24
CA ALA A 50 -3.12 -1.61 14.23
C ALA A 50 -1.83 -0.78 14.16
N LEU A 51 -1.93 0.56 14.26
CA LEU A 51 -0.76 1.42 14.36
C LEU A 51 0.06 1.15 15.63
N ALA A 52 -0.60 1.00 16.78
CA ALA A 52 0.07 0.73 18.05
C ALA A 52 0.82 -0.61 18.03
N VAL A 53 0.33 -1.62 17.31
CA VAL A 53 1.04 -2.88 17.08
C VAL A 53 2.34 -2.62 16.32
N LEU A 54 2.30 -1.91 15.20
CA LEU A 54 3.50 -1.64 14.39
C LEU A 54 4.52 -0.79 15.13
N LEU A 55 4.09 0.16 15.96
CA LEU A 55 4.98 1.02 16.74
C LEU A 55 5.64 0.32 17.93
N ARG A 56 5.19 -0.90 18.30
CA ARG A 56 5.66 -1.61 19.51
C ARG A 56 6.27 -2.98 19.22
N ASP A 57 6.13 -3.48 18.00
CA ASP A 57 6.55 -4.81 17.58
C ASP A 57 7.45 -4.66 16.34
N ASP A 58 8.76 -4.65 16.58
CA ASP A 58 9.77 -4.48 15.54
C ASP A 58 9.72 -5.61 14.51
N GLU A 59 9.39 -6.84 14.92
CA GLU A 59 9.29 -7.96 13.99
C GLU A 59 8.13 -7.76 13.02
N ARG A 60 6.96 -7.32 13.52
CA ARG A 60 5.82 -6.98 12.67
C ARG A 60 6.12 -5.78 11.78
N TRP A 61 6.80 -4.76 12.30
CA TRP A 61 7.24 -3.61 11.51
C TRP A 61 8.09 -4.07 10.34
N MET A 62 9.14 -4.86 10.61
CA MET A 62 10.09 -5.31 9.59
C MET A 62 9.43 -6.24 8.57
N ALA A 63 8.59 -7.18 9.01
CA ALA A 63 7.86 -8.08 8.12
C ALA A 63 6.93 -7.31 7.18
N GLN A 64 6.16 -6.35 7.72
CA GLN A 64 5.24 -5.55 6.93
C GLN A 64 5.97 -4.59 5.99
N SER A 65 7.05 -3.95 6.46
CA SER A 65 7.93 -3.09 5.66
C SER A 65 8.47 -3.84 4.44
N ALA A 66 9.04 -5.03 4.64
CA ALA A 66 9.61 -5.84 3.57
C ALA A 66 8.55 -6.25 2.53
N ALA A 67 7.40 -6.76 2.97
CA ALA A 67 6.31 -7.15 2.08
C ALA A 67 5.79 -5.95 1.27
N GLN A 68 5.67 -4.79 1.90
CA GLN A 68 5.18 -3.57 1.27
C GLN A 68 6.15 -3.00 0.23
N SER A 69 7.45 -2.98 0.54
CA SER A 69 8.47 -2.57 -0.42
C SER A 69 8.57 -3.51 -1.61
N ASP A 70 8.54 -4.82 -1.40
CA ASP A 70 8.55 -5.80 -2.49
C ASP A 70 7.34 -5.62 -3.43
N PHE A 71 6.16 -5.42 -2.86
CA PHE A 71 4.96 -5.11 -3.63
C PHE A 71 5.11 -3.83 -4.45
N ALA A 72 5.62 -2.75 -3.86
CA ALA A 72 5.83 -1.48 -4.55
C ALA A 72 6.84 -1.62 -5.70
N THR A 73 7.95 -2.35 -5.49
CA THR A 73 8.93 -2.63 -6.53
C THR A 73 8.33 -3.47 -7.66
N THR A 74 7.62 -4.53 -7.32
CA THR A 74 7.07 -5.48 -8.29
C THR A 74 5.93 -4.88 -9.12
N ARG A 75 5.10 -4.01 -8.53
CA ARG A 75 3.91 -3.47 -9.19
C ARG A 75 4.02 -2.04 -9.67
N PHE A 76 4.84 -1.20 -9.03
CA PHE A 76 4.84 0.24 -9.27
C PHE A 76 6.23 0.84 -9.56
N SER A 77 7.27 0.01 -9.67
CA SER A 77 8.56 0.49 -10.17
C SER A 77 8.43 1.03 -11.60
N ARG A 78 9.38 1.89 -12.00
CA ARG A 78 9.46 2.39 -13.38
C ARG A 78 9.41 1.24 -14.40
N ALA A 79 10.15 0.17 -14.16
CA ALA A 79 10.19 -0.99 -15.04
C ALA A 79 8.83 -1.72 -15.08
N ALA A 80 8.18 -1.93 -13.93
CA ALA A 80 6.86 -2.54 -13.86
C ALA A 80 5.80 -1.72 -14.63
N MET A 81 5.83 -0.39 -14.47
CA MET A 81 4.92 0.52 -15.16
C MET A 81 5.16 0.56 -16.67
N GLN A 82 6.43 0.58 -17.11
CA GLN A 82 6.78 0.49 -18.53
C GLN A 82 6.28 -0.83 -19.14
N ASN A 83 6.51 -1.95 -18.47
CA ASN A 83 6.03 -3.26 -18.91
C ASN A 83 4.50 -3.33 -18.99
N SER A 84 3.80 -2.76 -18.01
CA SER A 84 2.34 -2.69 -18.02
C SER A 84 1.81 -1.88 -19.21
N ALA A 85 2.43 -0.73 -19.50
CA ALA A 85 2.03 0.10 -20.63
C ALA A 85 2.29 -0.60 -21.97
N LEU A 86 3.43 -1.27 -22.13
CA LEU A 86 3.74 -2.04 -23.34
C LEU A 86 2.72 -3.18 -23.56
N LYS A 87 2.37 -3.92 -22.52
CA LYS A 87 1.36 -5.00 -22.60
C LYS A 87 -0.02 -4.51 -22.99
N SER A 88 -0.39 -3.27 -22.66
CA SER A 88 -1.70 -2.72 -23.06
C SER A 88 -1.80 -2.34 -24.54
N LEU A 89 -0.67 -2.31 -25.26
CA LEU A 89 -0.60 -1.99 -26.69
C LEU A 89 -0.59 -3.24 -27.59
N THR A 90 -0.57 -4.43 -26.99
CA THR A 90 -0.53 -5.74 -27.66
C THR A 90 -1.74 -6.56 -27.27
#